data_AF-A0A164Y1P1-F1
#
_entry.id   AF-A0A164Y1P1-F1
#
_cell.length_a   1.000
_cell.length_b   1.000
_cell.length_c   1.000
_cell.angle_alpha   90.00
_cell.angle_beta   90.00
_cell.angle_gamma   90.00
#
_symmetry.space_group_name_H-M   'P 1'
#
loop_
_entity.id
_entity.type
_entity.pdbx_description
1 polymer ?
#
loop_
_entity_poly.entity_id
_entity_poly.type
_entity_poly.pdbx_seq_one_letter_code
_entity_poly.pdbx_strand_id
1 'polypeptide(L)'
;MSGKDKIAIFPSRGAQTLMKHRLAGAQKGHGLLKKKADALQMRFRSILKKIIDTKVLMGDVMKEAAFSLAEAKFATGDFNQVVLQNVTKAQIKVRSKKDNVAGVNLPVFESYQDGSDTYELAGLARGGQQLGKLKKNYQKAVTLLVELASLQTSFITLDKVIKVTNRRVNAIEHVIIPRIERTLAYIISELDELEREEFYRH
;
A
#
# COMPACT_ATOMS: atom_id res chain seq x y z
N MET A 1 12.06 -32.32 -25.27
CA MET A 1 11.64 -31.64 -24.03
C MET A 1 12.34 -30.29 -23.93
N SER A 2 11.62 -29.29 -23.42
CA SER A 2 11.76 -27.86 -23.70
C SER A 2 13.13 -27.24 -23.39
N GLY A 3 13.77 -26.60 -24.37
CA GLY A 3 15.00 -25.82 -24.22
C GLY A 3 14.91 -24.55 -23.36
N LYS A 4 13.90 -24.43 -22.48
CA LYS A 4 13.67 -23.28 -21.59
C LYS A 4 14.12 -23.49 -20.14
N ASP A 5 14.54 -24.71 -19.79
CA ASP A 5 14.93 -25.07 -18.42
C ASP A 5 16.35 -24.66 -18.02
N LYS A 6 17.16 -24.24 -18.99
CA LYS A 6 18.57 -23.86 -18.81
C LYS A 6 18.84 -22.49 -19.40
N ILE A 7 19.84 -21.79 -18.87
CA ILE A 7 20.33 -20.55 -19.49
C ILE A 7 21.19 -20.96 -20.69
N ALA A 8 20.98 -20.33 -21.85
CA ALA A 8 21.82 -20.54 -23.02
C ALA A 8 23.19 -19.87 -22.78
N ILE A 9 24.17 -20.65 -22.35
CA ILE A 9 25.55 -20.22 -22.10
C ILE A 9 26.50 -21.34 -22.52
N PHE A 10 27.59 -20.97 -23.21
CA PHE A 10 28.64 -21.91 -23.59
C PHE A 10 29.42 -22.41 -22.36
N PRO A 11 29.62 -23.72 -22.19
CA PRO A 11 30.38 -24.28 -21.06
C PRO A 11 31.83 -23.80 -21.06
N SER A 12 32.23 -23.09 -20.02
CA SER A 12 33.62 -22.68 -19.79
C SER A 12 33.87 -22.47 -18.30
N ARG A 13 35.13 -22.53 -17.84
CA ARG A 13 35.47 -22.22 -16.44
C ARG A 13 35.06 -20.79 -16.04
N GLY A 14 35.12 -19.84 -16.98
CA GLY A 14 34.61 -18.47 -16.77
C GLY A 14 33.09 -18.42 -16.58
N ALA A 15 32.34 -19.17 -17.41
CA ALA A 15 30.89 -19.33 -17.28
C ALA A 15 30.48 -19.97 -15.94
N GLN A 16 31.24 -20.96 -15.47
CA GLN A 16 31.00 -21.61 -14.17
C GLN A 16 31.11 -20.61 -13.02
N THR A 17 32.17 -19.80 -12.98
CA THR A 17 32.38 -18.76 -11.96
C THR A 17 31.28 -17.70 -11.99
N LEU A 18 30.87 -17.27 -13.18
CA LEU A 18 29.75 -16.34 -13.36
C LEU A 18 28.43 -16.91 -12.80
N MET A 19 28.13 -18.19 -13.08
CA MET A 19 26.91 -18.83 -12.59
C MET A 19 26.93 -19.06 -11.08
N LYS A 20 28.08 -19.40 -10.49
CA LYS A 20 28.27 -19.48 -9.02
C LYS A 20 28.01 -18.11 -8.36
N HIS A 21 28.54 -17.02 -8.92
CA HIS A 21 28.26 -15.67 -8.42
C HIS A 21 26.78 -15.29 -8.55
N ARG A 22 26.13 -15.63 -9.67
CA ARG A 22 24.69 -15.41 -9.85
C ARG A 22 23.85 -16.20 -8.84
N LEU A 23 24.22 -17.45 -8.55
CA LEU A 23 23.53 -18.27 -7.54
C LEU A 23 23.62 -17.64 -6.15
N ALA A 24 24.83 -17.26 -5.72
CA ALA A 24 25.04 -16.60 -4.44
C ALA A 24 24.30 -15.24 -4.35
N GLY A 25 24.28 -14.49 -5.45
CA GLY A 25 23.50 -13.25 -5.57
C GLY A 25 21.99 -13.49 -5.46
N ALA A 26 21.46 -14.51 -6.13
CA ALA A 26 20.05 -14.88 -6.07
C ALA A 26 19.63 -15.34 -4.67
N GLN A 27 20.46 -16.15 -3.99
CA GLN A 27 20.22 -16.59 -2.61
C GLN A 27 20.21 -15.41 -1.62
N LYS A 28 21.19 -14.50 -1.72
CA LYS A 28 21.22 -13.26 -0.91
C LYS A 28 20.01 -12.38 -1.20
N GLY A 29 19.66 -12.18 -2.47
CA GLY A 29 18.51 -11.40 -2.91
C GLY A 29 17.19 -11.96 -2.39
N HIS A 30 17.03 -13.29 -2.42
CA HIS A 30 15.88 -13.99 -1.83
C HIS A 30 15.75 -13.70 -0.33
N GLY A 31 16.84 -13.85 0.44
CA GLY A 31 16.83 -13.57 1.87
C GLY A 31 16.48 -12.12 2.21
N LEU A 32 17.00 -11.15 1.45
CA LEU A 32 16.69 -9.73 1.64
C LEU A 32 15.22 -9.40 1.31
N LEU A 33 14.70 -9.94 0.22
CA LEU A 33 13.31 -9.73 -0.17
C LEU A 33 12.33 -10.38 0.80
N LYS A 34 12.66 -11.55 1.35
CA LYS A 34 11.87 -12.23 2.37
C LYS A 34 11.77 -11.39 3.65
N LYS A 35 12.91 -10.89 4.16
CA LYS A 35 12.94 -9.96 5.31
C LYS A 35 12.12 -8.70 5.06
N LYS A 36 12.20 -8.12 3.85
CA LYS A 36 11.39 -6.96 3.46
C LYS A 36 9.89 -7.30 3.46
N ALA A 37 9.50 -8.45 2.91
CA ALA A 37 8.11 -8.90 2.89
C ALA A 37 7.55 -9.07 4.30
N ASP A 38 8.30 -9.69 5.22
CA ASP A 38 7.89 -9.90 6.61
C ASP A 38 7.65 -8.57 7.33
N ALA A 39 8.55 -7.59 7.15
CA ALA A 39 8.40 -6.25 7.72
C ALA A 39 7.16 -5.51 7.18
N LEU A 40 6.92 -5.59 5.86
CA LEU A 40 5.73 -5.02 5.24
C LEU A 40 4.46 -5.70 5.74
N GLN A 41 4.49 -7.02 5.93
CA GLN A 41 3.34 -7.79 6.40
C GLN A 41 2.98 -7.49 7.87
N MET A 42 3.98 -7.25 8.72
CA MET A 42 3.75 -6.79 10.09
C MET A 42 3.06 -5.42 10.10
N ARG A 43 3.54 -4.47 9.28
CA ARG A 43 2.91 -3.14 9.13
C ARG A 43 1.51 -3.23 8.56
N PHE A 44 1.30 -4.10 7.58
CA PHE A 44 -0.01 -4.36 6.97
C PHE A 44 -1.05 -4.81 8.00
N ARG A 45 -0.68 -5.75 8.89
CA ARG A 45 -1.56 -6.20 9.98
C ARG A 45 -1.86 -5.09 10.99
N SER A 46 -0.87 -4.26 11.32
CA SER A 46 -1.07 -3.10 12.20
C SER A 46 -2.05 -2.09 11.61
N ILE A 47 -1.91 -1.77 10.32
CA ILE A 47 -2.84 -0.88 9.60
C ILE A 47 -4.24 -1.50 9.53
N LEU A 48 -4.34 -2.81 9.25
CA LEU A 48 -5.63 -3.50 9.22
C LEU A 48 -6.40 -3.37 10.54
N LYS A 49 -5.71 -3.59 11.67
CA LYS A 49 -6.32 -3.41 12.99
C LYS A 49 -6.82 -1.98 13.19
N LYS A 50 -5.98 -0.98 12.88
CA LYS A 50 -6.38 0.43 12.95
C LYS A 50 -7.58 0.74 12.07
N ILE A 51 -7.65 0.21 10.85
CA ILE A 51 -8.80 0.42 9.94
C ILE A 51 -10.08 -0.11 10.57
N ILE A 52 -10.06 -1.28 11.20
CA ILE A 52 -11.23 -1.86 11.86
C ILE A 52 -11.66 -0.98 13.02
N ASP A 53 -10.73 -0.60 13.90
CA ASP A 53 -11.01 0.25 15.06
C ASP A 53 -11.59 1.62 14.63
N THR A 54 -10.94 2.29 13.68
CA THR A 54 -11.39 3.58 13.13
C THR A 54 -12.73 3.46 12.40
N LYS A 55 -13.02 2.34 11.73
CA LYS A 55 -14.30 2.12 11.04
C LYS A 55 -15.46 1.95 12.01
N VAL A 56 -15.24 1.30 13.16
CA VAL A 56 -16.25 1.23 14.23
C VAL A 56 -16.51 2.63 14.80
N LEU A 57 -15.44 3.35 15.17
CA LEU A 57 -15.55 4.73 15.66
C LEU A 57 -16.24 5.66 14.67
N MET A 58 -15.96 5.51 13.38
CA MET A 58 -16.64 6.26 12.31
C MET A 58 -18.15 6.00 12.31
N GLY A 59 -18.57 4.75 12.53
CA GLY A 59 -19.98 4.39 12.59
C GLY A 59 -20.71 5.14 13.71
N ASP A 60 -20.10 5.23 14.88
CA ASP A 60 -20.66 5.93 16.04
C ASP A 60 -20.73 7.45 15.80
N VAL A 61 -19.64 8.05 15.30
CA VAL A 61 -19.59 9.50 14.99
C VAL A 61 -20.56 9.89 13.88
N MET A 62 -20.71 9.06 12.85
CA MET A 62 -21.68 9.31 11.78
C MET A 62 -23.12 9.15 12.26
N LYS A 63 -23.39 8.22 13.18
CA LYS A 63 -24.71 8.08 13.81
C LYS A 63 -25.05 9.32 14.64
N GLU A 64 -24.10 9.83 15.42
CA GLU A 64 -24.27 11.08 16.19
C GLU A 64 -24.51 12.28 15.26
N ALA A 65 -23.71 12.41 14.19
CA ALA A 65 -23.87 13.48 13.21
C ALA A 65 -25.23 13.42 12.49
N ALA A 66 -25.69 12.22 12.12
CA ALA A 66 -27.00 12.02 11.50
C ALA A 66 -28.15 12.37 12.46
N PHE A 67 -28.00 12.07 13.75
CA PHE A 67 -28.96 12.46 14.77
C PHE A 67 -29.01 13.98 14.95
N SER A 68 -27.86 14.65 15.04
CA SER A 68 -27.78 16.12 15.07
C SER A 68 -28.43 16.77 13.84
N LEU A 69 -28.38 16.12 12.68
CA LEU A 69 -29.06 16.59 11.46
C LEU A 69 -30.59 16.55 11.63
N ALA A 70 -31.12 15.48 12.21
CA ALA A 70 -32.55 15.38 12.50
C ALA A 70 -33.00 16.44 13.50
N GLU A 71 -32.23 16.68 14.57
CA GLU A 71 -32.50 17.75 15.54
C GLU A 71 -32.48 19.14 14.89
N ALA A 72 -31.48 19.40 14.04
CA ALA A 72 -31.40 20.66 13.30
C ALA A 72 -32.62 20.84 12.39
N LYS A 73 -33.02 19.81 11.63
CA LYS A 73 -34.20 19.87 10.75
C LYS A 73 -35.48 20.14 11.53
N PHE A 74 -35.63 19.54 12.70
CA PHE A 74 -36.78 19.79 13.57
C PHE A 74 -36.81 21.25 14.08
N ALA A 75 -35.66 21.81 14.45
CA ALA A 75 -35.58 23.15 15.02
C ALA A 75 -35.65 24.29 14.00
N THR A 76 -35.06 24.13 12.81
CA THR A 76 -34.94 25.19 11.80
C THR A 76 -35.83 25.00 10.56
N GLY A 77 -36.49 23.86 10.42
CA GLY A 77 -37.24 23.50 9.21
C GLY A 77 -36.32 23.03 8.08
N ASP A 78 -36.74 23.22 6.82
CA ASP A 78 -35.95 22.78 5.67
C ASP A 78 -34.89 23.81 5.27
N PHE A 79 -33.65 23.60 5.73
CA PHE A 79 -32.50 24.44 5.39
C PHE A 79 -31.61 23.83 4.29
N ASN A 80 -32.00 22.69 3.69
CA ASN A 80 -31.16 21.99 2.71
C ASN A 80 -30.92 22.84 1.45
N GLN A 81 -31.96 23.49 0.93
CA GLN A 81 -31.86 24.31 -0.28
C GLN A 81 -30.91 25.50 -0.07
N VAL A 82 -31.02 26.17 1.09
CA VAL A 82 -30.17 27.31 1.46
C VAL A 82 -28.71 26.90 1.58
N VAL A 83 -28.42 25.74 2.16
CA VAL A 83 -27.05 25.22 2.25
C VAL A 83 -26.50 24.88 0.86
N LEU A 84 -27.27 24.20 0.01
CA LEU A 84 -26.82 23.82 -1.33
C LEU A 84 -26.56 25.02 -2.25
N GLN A 85 -27.36 26.08 -2.15
CA GLN A 85 -27.20 27.28 -2.97
C GLN A 85 -26.02 28.17 -2.54
N ASN A 86 -25.63 28.12 -1.26
CA ASN A 86 -24.58 28.98 -0.70
C ASN A 86 -23.17 28.34 -0.70
N VAL A 87 -22.97 27.21 -1.41
CA VAL A 87 -21.64 26.57 -1.54
C VAL A 87 -20.79 27.33 -2.56
N THR A 88 -19.80 28.11 -2.07
CA THR A 88 -18.83 28.81 -2.93
C THR A 88 -17.43 28.23 -2.85
N LYS A 89 -16.86 28.13 -1.64
CA LYS A 89 -15.53 27.58 -1.38
C LYS A 89 -15.57 26.51 -0.29
N ALA A 90 -14.73 25.49 -0.42
CA ALA A 90 -14.57 24.46 0.58
C ALA A 90 -13.76 24.98 1.78
N GLN A 91 -14.32 24.85 2.98
CA GLN A 91 -13.68 25.21 4.25
C GLN A 91 -12.60 24.20 4.66
N ILE A 92 -12.83 22.91 4.41
CA ILE A 92 -11.89 21.82 4.70
C ILE A 92 -11.36 21.31 3.37
N LYS A 93 -10.04 21.32 3.23
CA LYS A 93 -9.33 20.78 2.06
C LYS A 93 -8.41 19.66 2.50
N VAL A 94 -8.06 18.79 1.57
CA VAL A 94 -7.20 17.64 1.81
C VAL A 94 -5.89 17.82 1.04
N ARG A 95 -4.76 17.62 1.73
CA ARG A 95 -3.42 17.61 1.12
C ARG A 95 -2.90 16.18 1.13
N SER A 96 -2.27 15.78 0.02
CA SER A 96 -1.55 14.51 -0.05
C SER A 96 -0.11 14.70 0.41
N LYS A 97 0.33 13.84 1.33
CA LYS A 97 1.70 13.66 1.79
C LYS A 97 2.17 12.27 1.39
N LYS A 98 3.48 12.08 1.31
CA LYS A 98 4.11 10.77 1.09
C LYS A 98 4.79 10.36 2.39
N ASP A 99 4.47 9.16 2.87
CA ASP A 99 5.14 8.52 4.00
C ASP A 99 5.95 7.32 3.49
N ASN A 100 7.14 7.09 4.04
CA ASN A 100 8.01 6.00 3.58
C ASN A 100 8.08 4.89 4.63
N VAL A 101 7.55 3.72 4.28
CA VAL A 101 7.56 2.54 5.14
C VAL A 101 8.33 1.42 4.46
N ALA A 102 9.48 1.05 5.04
CA ALA A 102 10.35 -0.02 4.55
C ALA A 102 10.72 0.09 3.04
N GLY A 103 10.92 1.32 2.56
CA GLY A 103 11.26 1.61 1.17
C GLY A 103 10.06 1.54 0.22
N VAL A 104 8.85 1.78 0.73
CA VAL A 104 7.61 1.91 -0.04
C VAL A 104 6.98 3.25 0.32
N ASN A 105 6.73 4.08 -0.70
CA ASN A 105 6.07 5.37 -0.53
C ASN A 105 4.56 5.17 -0.48
N LEU A 106 3.96 5.42 0.68
CA LEU A 106 2.53 5.38 0.93
C LEU A 106 1.94 6.79 0.85
N PRO A 107 0.83 7.00 0.12
CA PRO A 107 0.12 8.26 0.14
C PRO A 107 -0.68 8.39 1.44
N VAL A 108 -0.44 9.49 2.16
CA VAL A 108 -1.15 9.84 3.40
C VAL A 108 -1.92 11.13 3.15
N PHE A 109 -3.16 11.21 3.61
CA PHE A 109 -3.98 12.42 3.50
C PHE A 109 -4.00 13.18 4.83
N GLU A 110 -3.80 14.49 4.76
CA GLU A 110 -3.91 15.42 5.88
C GLU A 110 -5.01 16.44 5.56
N SER A 111 -5.98 16.62 6.47
CA SER A 111 -6.99 17.67 6.35
C SER A 111 -6.43 19.00 6.85
N TYR A 112 -6.57 20.06 6.06
CA TYR A 112 -6.27 21.42 6.48
C TYR A 112 -7.51 22.30 6.33
N GLN A 113 -7.70 23.21 7.28
CA GLN A 113 -8.76 24.21 7.21
C GLN A 113 -8.20 25.44 6.50
N ASP A 114 -8.81 25.78 5.38
CA ASP A 114 -8.50 26.99 4.63
C ASP A 114 -9.60 27.99 4.96
N GLY A 115 -9.29 28.92 5.87
CA GLY A 115 -10.29 29.68 6.61
C GLY A 115 -11.14 30.61 5.75
N SER A 116 -12.46 30.39 5.78
CA SER A 116 -13.48 31.40 6.03
C SER A 116 -14.80 30.69 6.35
N ASP A 117 -15.50 31.15 7.40
CA ASP A 117 -16.74 30.54 7.85
C ASP A 117 -17.92 31.13 7.07
N THR A 118 -18.19 30.60 5.87
CA THR A 118 -19.25 31.13 4.98
C THR A 118 -20.66 31.02 5.56
N TYR A 119 -20.84 30.23 6.62
CA TYR A 119 -22.14 29.92 7.24
C TYR A 119 -22.31 30.51 8.65
N GLU A 120 -21.43 31.41 9.10
CA GLU A 120 -21.52 31.99 10.46
C GLU A 120 -22.85 32.74 10.70
N LEU A 121 -23.47 33.25 9.62
CA LEU A 121 -24.75 33.96 9.63
C LEU A 121 -25.96 33.03 9.35
N ALA A 122 -25.75 31.75 9.05
CA ALA A 122 -26.83 30.82 8.72
C ALA A 122 -27.56 30.35 10.00
N GLY A 123 -28.82 30.76 10.18
CA GLY A 123 -29.65 30.36 11.32
C GLY A 123 -29.76 31.38 12.47
N LEU A 124 -29.39 32.65 12.23
CA LEU A 124 -29.54 33.75 13.19
C LEU A 124 -30.99 33.97 13.68
N ALA A 125 -31.99 33.64 12.85
CA ALA A 125 -33.40 33.88 13.19
C ALA A 125 -34.02 32.78 14.08
N ARG A 126 -33.69 31.49 13.85
CA ARG A 126 -34.15 30.33 14.64
C ARG A 126 -33.15 29.18 14.52
N GLY A 127 -32.85 28.51 15.64
CA GLY A 127 -32.11 27.23 15.70
C GLY A 127 -30.61 27.24 15.33
N GLY A 128 -29.97 28.41 15.23
CA GLY A 128 -28.52 28.53 14.95
C GLY A 128 -27.61 27.74 15.90
N GLN A 129 -27.99 27.55 17.17
CA GLN A 129 -27.23 26.70 18.09
C GLN A 129 -27.18 25.23 17.65
N GLN A 130 -28.30 24.69 17.13
CA GLN A 130 -28.34 23.31 16.64
C GLN A 130 -27.56 23.18 15.33
N LEU A 131 -27.59 24.21 14.48
CA LEU A 131 -26.82 24.25 13.24
C LEU A 131 -25.30 24.33 13.50
N GLY A 132 -24.89 25.06 14.54
CA GLY A 132 -23.50 25.08 15.00
C GLY A 132 -23.03 23.74 15.57
N LYS A 133 -23.87 23.04 16.35
CA LYS A 133 -23.57 21.68 16.84
C LYS A 133 -23.46 20.68 15.68
N LEU A 134 -24.42 20.73 14.74
CA LEU A 134 -24.40 19.94 13.51
C LEU A 134 -23.07 20.11 12.76
N LYS A 135 -22.67 21.36 12.53
CA LYS A 135 -21.42 21.69 11.84
C LYS A 135 -20.21 21.10 12.54
N LYS A 136 -20.10 21.23 13.87
CA LYS A 136 -19.00 20.64 14.65
C LYS A 136 -18.97 19.11 14.55
N ASN A 137 -20.14 18.46 14.61
CA ASN A 137 -20.22 17.00 14.52
C ASN A 137 -19.86 16.48 13.12
N TYR A 138 -20.34 17.13 12.06
CA TYR A 138 -19.94 16.81 10.69
C TYR A 138 -18.47 17.13 10.41
N GLN A 139 -17.93 18.21 10.97
CA GLN A 139 -16.51 18.53 10.85
C GLN A 139 -15.63 17.44 11.45
N LYS A 140 -15.98 16.94 12.65
CA LYS A 140 -15.32 15.78 13.27
C LYS A 140 -15.44 14.52 12.40
N ALA A 141 -16.63 14.26 11.86
CA ALA A 141 -16.87 13.12 10.98
C ALA A 141 -16.00 13.19 9.71
N VAL A 142 -15.89 14.37 9.07
CA VAL A 142 -15.05 14.58 7.87
C VAL A 142 -13.58 14.37 8.21
N THR A 143 -13.08 14.88 9.34
CA THR A 143 -11.68 14.66 9.73
C THR A 143 -11.36 13.17 9.92
N LEU A 144 -12.28 12.43 10.54
CA LEU A 144 -12.13 10.98 10.76
C LEU A 144 -12.24 10.20 9.43
N LEU A 145 -13.12 10.61 8.53
CA LEU A 145 -13.22 10.05 7.18
C LEU A 145 -11.94 10.23 6.36
N VAL A 146 -11.30 11.40 6.46
CA VAL A 146 -10.01 11.66 5.79
C VAL A 146 -8.92 10.75 6.34
N GLU A 147 -8.87 10.56 7.66
CA GLU A 147 -7.93 9.63 8.29
C GLU A 147 -8.19 8.18 7.85
N LEU A 148 -9.45 7.74 7.82
CA LEU A 148 -9.82 6.42 7.35
C LEU A 148 -9.45 6.22 5.88
N ALA A 149 -9.73 7.20 5.02
CA ALA A 149 -9.38 7.16 3.60
C ALA A 149 -7.85 7.07 3.38
N SER A 150 -7.08 7.75 4.24
CA SER A 150 -5.61 7.67 4.26
C SER A 150 -5.13 6.25 4.57
N LEU A 151 -5.70 5.63 5.62
CA LEU A 151 -5.39 4.26 6.00
C LEU A 151 -5.79 3.25 4.91
N GLN A 152 -6.98 3.39 4.33
CA GLN A 152 -7.48 2.52 3.26
C GLN A 152 -6.62 2.61 1.98
N THR A 153 -6.26 3.82 1.56
CA THR A 153 -5.43 4.03 0.37
C THR A 153 -4.02 3.46 0.57
N SER A 154 -3.44 3.70 1.76
CA SER A 154 -2.18 3.10 2.17
C SER A 154 -2.26 1.58 2.19
N PHE A 155 -3.35 1.01 2.70
CA PHE A 155 -3.58 -0.44 2.77
C PHE A 155 -3.62 -1.10 1.39
N ILE A 156 -4.38 -0.54 0.44
CA ILE A 156 -4.47 -1.08 -0.93
C ILE A 156 -3.10 -1.00 -1.63
N THR A 157 -2.37 0.10 -1.44
CA THR A 157 -1.04 0.29 -2.02
C THR A 157 -0.06 -0.72 -1.44
N LEU A 158 -0.09 -0.92 -0.12
CA LEU A 158 0.78 -1.85 0.59
C LEU A 158 0.50 -3.31 0.20
N ASP A 159 -0.78 -3.71 0.08
CA ASP A 159 -1.17 -5.05 -0.38
C ASP A 159 -0.60 -5.38 -1.77
N LYS A 160 -0.72 -4.43 -2.71
CA LYS A 160 -0.15 -4.59 -4.05
C LYS A 160 1.36 -4.81 -4.01
N VAL A 161 2.07 -4.04 -3.19
CA VAL A 161 3.53 -4.17 -3.06
C VAL A 161 3.94 -5.49 -2.40
N ILE A 162 3.21 -5.94 -1.37
CA ILE A 162 3.43 -7.25 -0.73
C ILE A 162 3.23 -8.37 -1.76
N LYS A 163 2.13 -8.35 -2.52
CA LYS A 163 1.86 -9.35 -3.57
C LYS A 163 2.95 -9.37 -4.65
N VAL A 164 3.47 -8.22 -5.06
CA VAL A 164 4.59 -8.15 -6.02
C VAL A 164 5.88 -8.70 -5.41
N THR A 165 6.15 -8.37 -4.15
CA THR A 165 7.36 -8.84 -3.44
C THR A 165 7.33 -10.36 -3.24
N ASN A 166 6.21 -10.92 -2.78
CA ASN A 166 6.03 -12.37 -2.62
C ASN A 166 6.12 -13.11 -3.95
N ARG A 167 5.54 -12.57 -5.03
CA ARG A 167 5.71 -13.15 -6.38
C ARG A 167 7.18 -13.16 -6.83
N ARG A 168 7.94 -12.10 -6.52
CA ARG A 168 9.39 -12.06 -6.83
C ARG A 168 10.18 -13.07 -6.00
N VAL A 169 9.86 -13.21 -4.72
CA VAL A 169 10.47 -14.22 -3.83
C VAL A 169 10.23 -15.62 -4.39
N ASN A 170 8.97 -15.96 -4.69
CA ASN A 170 8.61 -17.27 -5.25
C ASN A 170 9.25 -17.54 -6.62
N ALA A 171 9.35 -16.50 -7.47
CA ALA A 171 10.04 -16.63 -8.76
C ALA A 171 11.54 -16.90 -8.58
N ILE A 172 12.18 -16.29 -7.58
CA ILE A 172 13.59 -16.57 -7.29
C ILE A 172 13.75 -17.99 -6.78
N GLU A 173 12.92 -18.41 -5.83
CA GLU A 173 12.98 -19.72 -5.17
C GLU A 173 12.68 -20.89 -6.11
N HIS A 174 11.61 -20.80 -6.91
CA HIS A 174 11.13 -21.94 -7.69
C HIS A 174 11.51 -21.90 -9.17
N VAL A 175 11.94 -20.73 -9.71
CA VAL A 175 12.27 -20.60 -11.14
C VAL A 175 13.73 -20.26 -11.35
N ILE A 176 14.25 -19.22 -10.70
CA ILE A 176 15.60 -18.71 -10.99
C ILE A 176 16.66 -19.60 -10.36
N ILE A 177 16.57 -19.93 -9.07
CA ILE A 177 17.55 -20.77 -8.38
C ILE A 177 17.67 -22.15 -9.06
N PRO A 178 16.57 -22.91 -9.29
CA PRO A 178 16.66 -24.23 -9.94
C PRO A 178 17.19 -24.15 -11.38
N ARG A 179 16.88 -23.07 -12.10
CA ARG A 179 17.40 -22.87 -13.46
C ARG A 179 18.91 -22.58 -13.47
N ILE A 180 19.41 -21.82 -12.50
CA ILE A 180 20.85 -21.61 -12.34
C ILE A 180 21.54 -22.92 -11.95
N GLU A 181 21.00 -23.66 -10.99
CA GLU A 181 21.55 -24.95 -10.55
C GLU A 181 21.63 -25.97 -11.68
N ARG A 182 20.56 -26.13 -12.47
CA ARG A 182 20.56 -27.00 -13.67
C ARG A 182 21.58 -26.57 -14.72
N THR A 183 21.78 -25.25 -14.89
CA THR A 183 22.80 -24.72 -15.80
C THR A 183 24.21 -25.01 -15.26
N LEU A 184 24.41 -24.90 -13.95
CA LEU A 184 25.68 -25.14 -13.29
C LEU A 184 26.08 -26.62 -13.36
N ALA A 185 25.13 -27.52 -13.14
CA ALA A 185 25.32 -28.96 -13.32
C ALA A 185 25.71 -29.33 -14.75
N TYR A 186 25.07 -28.71 -15.76
CA TYR A 186 25.42 -28.90 -17.16
C TYR A 186 26.83 -28.39 -17.50
N ILE A 187 27.23 -27.22 -16.99
CA ILE A 187 28.58 -26.71 -17.22
C ILE A 187 29.63 -27.63 -16.59
N ILE A 188 29.36 -28.18 -15.40
CA ILE A 188 30.27 -29.13 -14.74
C ILE A 188 30.39 -30.41 -15.57
N SER A 189 29.28 -31.01 -15.99
CA SER A 189 29.32 -32.26 -16.77
C SER A 189 30.07 -32.12 -18.10
N GLU A 190 29.89 -31.00 -18.80
CA GLU A 190 30.58 -30.73 -20.07
C GLU A 190 32.09 -30.48 -19.87
N LEU A 191 32.47 -29.80 -18.78
CA LEU A 191 33.89 -29.58 -18.46
C LEU A 191 34.57 -30.90 -18.07
N ASP A 192 33.91 -31.75 -17.29
CA ASP A 192 34.43 -33.06 -16.89
C ASP A 192 34.60 -33.98 -18.12
N GLU A 193 33.70 -33.90 -19.11
CA GLU A 193 33.79 -34.68 -20.34
C GLU A 193 34.94 -34.19 -21.25
N LEU A 194 35.13 -32.86 -21.36
CA LEU A 194 36.28 -32.28 -22.07
C LEU A 194 37.61 -32.68 -21.42
N GLU A 195 37.69 -32.67 -20.09
CA GLU A 195 38.88 -33.12 -19.35
C GLU A 195 39.15 -34.63 -19.56
N ARG A 196 38.10 -35.46 -19.67
CA ARG A 196 38.26 -36.88 -20.06
C ARG A 196 38.80 -37.04 -21.47
N GLU A 197 38.25 -36.33 -22.45
CA GLU A 197 38.72 -36.42 -23.83
C GLU A 197 40.18 -36.00 -23.98
N GLU A 198 40.62 -34.96 -23.28
CA GLU A 198 42.04 -34.56 -23.24
C GLU A 198 42.91 -35.65 -22.61
N PHE A 199 42.44 -36.30 -21.54
CA PHE A 199 43.16 -37.41 -20.91
C PHE A 199 43.30 -38.63 -21.83
N TYR A 200 42.31 -38.95 -22.66
CA TYR A 200 42.39 -40.06 -23.63
C TYR A 200 43.24 -39.75 -24.87
N ARG A 201 43.52 -38.46 -25.15
CA ARG A 201 44.38 -38.05 -26.27
C ARG A 201 45.87 -38.00 -25.90
N HIS A 202 46.21 -38.01 -24.63
CA HIS A 202 47.58 -37.99 -24.10
C HIS A 202 48.01 -39.36 -23.57
#